data_AF-A0A4V1UMA7-F1
#
_entry.id   AF-A0A4V1UMA7-F1
#
_cell.length_a   1.000
_cell.length_b   1.000
_cell.length_c   1.000
_cell.angle_alpha   90.00
_cell.angle_beta   90.00
_cell.angle_gamma   90.00
#
_symmetry.space_group_name_H-M   'P 1'
#
loop_
_entity.id
_entity.type
_entity.pdbx_description
1 polymer ?
#
loop_
_entity_poly.entity_id
_entity_poly.type
_entity_poly.pdbx_seq_one_letter_code
_entity_poly.pdbx_strand_id
1 'polypeptide(L)'
;MSPDDVFLAAGRALAQIHRFEHNLKGLASLVHSIHNAGETEPVVDFSGSSLGPLIDSVRRLVQVDPNFEDLLEEARLRRNHLCHAYFHDHSAELGTEEGQGRLVQDLQSSELLFDRIADLTTDILGRLIKALDAQLGTA
;
A
#
# COMPACT_ATOMS: atom_id res chain seq x y z
N MET A 1 15.29 -0.03 25.43
CA MET A 1 14.34 0.45 24.39
C MET A 1 13.29 1.32 25.08
N SER A 2 12.70 2.29 24.39
CA SER A 2 11.73 3.23 24.96
C SER A 2 10.39 3.19 24.20
N PRO A 3 9.30 3.71 24.79
CA PRO A 3 8.04 3.90 24.07
C PRO A 3 8.18 4.73 22.78
N ASP A 4 9.08 5.72 22.77
CA ASP A 4 9.33 6.57 21.60
C ASP A 4 9.88 5.76 20.42
N ASP A 5 10.69 4.72 20.69
CA ASP A 5 11.19 3.82 19.65
C ASP A 5 10.05 3.04 18.97
N VAL A 6 9.05 2.63 19.76
CA VAL A 6 7.85 1.94 19.27
C VAL A 6 7.02 2.88 18.39
N PHE A 7 6.76 4.11 18.85
CA PHE A 7 6.00 5.08 18.06
C PHE A 7 6.73 5.49 16.78
N LEU A 8 8.06 5.62 16.83
CA LEU A 8 8.87 5.89 15.66
C LEU A 8 8.81 4.74 14.66
N ALA A 9 8.90 3.49 15.12
CA ALA A 9 8.76 2.31 14.26
C ALA A 9 7.36 2.24 13.62
N ALA A 10 6.31 2.54 14.37
CA ALA A 10 4.95 2.60 13.85
C ALA A 10 4.79 3.71 12.80
N GLY A 11 5.36 4.89 13.06
CA GLY A 11 5.38 6.00 12.11
C GLY A 11 6.06 5.64 10.79
N ARG A 12 7.20 4.93 10.83
CA ARG A 12 7.88 4.42 9.63
C ARG A 12 7.01 3.43 8.86
N ALA A 13 6.45 2.43 9.53
CA ALA A 13 5.54 1.47 8.88
C ALA A 13 4.35 2.18 8.22
N LEU A 14 3.72 3.13 8.92
CA LEU A 14 2.61 3.92 8.39
C LEU A 14 3.01 4.79 7.18
N ALA A 15 4.22 5.35 7.18
CA ALA A 15 4.73 6.10 6.04
C ALA A 15 4.87 5.21 4.79
N GLN A 16 5.36 3.98 4.95
CA GLN A 16 5.52 3.07 3.81
C GLN A 16 4.18 2.60 3.24
N ILE A 17 3.20 2.31 4.09
CA ILE A 17 1.88 1.92 3.57
C ILE A 17 1.16 3.08 2.88
N HIS A 18 1.36 4.32 3.32
CA HIS A 18 0.85 5.49 2.59
C HIS A 18 1.51 5.66 1.21
N ARG A 19 2.82 5.36 1.08
CA ARG A 19 3.51 5.33 -0.22
C ARG A 19 2.87 4.32 -1.15
N PHE A 20 2.60 3.11 -0.66
CA PHE A 20 1.88 2.08 -1.38
C PHE A 20 0.46 2.52 -1.80
N GLU A 21 -0.31 3.10 -0.87
CA GLU A 21 -1.65 3.64 -1.16
C GLU A 21 -1.62 4.68 -2.28
N HIS A 22 -0.62 5.58 -2.26
CA HIS A 22 -0.43 6.57 -3.31
C HIS A 22 -0.15 5.92 -4.67
N ASN A 23 0.73 4.91 -4.71
CA ASN A 23 1.05 4.18 -5.94
C ASN A 23 -0.16 3.43 -6.50
N LEU A 24 -0.96 2.79 -5.64
CA LEU A 24 -2.21 2.14 -6.05
C LEU A 24 -3.22 3.12 -6.64
N LYS A 25 -3.36 4.31 -6.05
CA LYS A 25 -4.22 5.38 -6.59
C LYS A 25 -3.75 5.80 -7.97
N GLY A 26 -2.44 6.02 -8.15
CA GLY A 26 -1.85 6.34 -9.45
C GLY A 26 -2.11 5.25 -10.50
N LEU A 27 -1.95 3.98 -10.12
CA LEU A 27 -2.23 2.83 -10.98
C LEU A 27 -3.71 2.78 -11.38
N ALA A 28 -4.63 2.90 -10.42
CA ALA A 28 -6.06 2.88 -10.68
C ALA A 28 -6.49 4.04 -11.61
N SER A 29 -5.99 5.26 -11.37
CA SER A 29 -6.24 6.42 -12.23
C SER A 29 -5.71 6.21 -13.65
N LEU A 30 -4.51 5.64 -13.79
CA LEU A 30 -3.92 5.36 -15.10
C LEU A 30 -4.76 4.35 -15.88
N VAL A 31 -5.11 3.23 -15.26
CA VAL A 31 -5.89 2.19 -15.97
C VAL A 31 -7.30 2.67 -16.30
N HIS A 32 -7.93 3.44 -15.41
CA HIS A 32 -9.20 4.09 -15.71
C HIS A 32 -9.10 5.02 -16.93
N SER A 33 -8.03 5.83 -17.01
CA SER A 33 -7.80 6.74 -18.13
C SER A 33 -7.60 6.00 -19.46
N ILE A 34 -6.95 4.84 -19.44
CA ILE A 34 -6.75 4.00 -20.63
C ILE A 34 -8.09 3.42 -21.11
N HIS A 35 -8.89 2.84 -20.21
CA HIS A 35 -10.15 2.21 -20.58
C HIS A 35 -11.18 3.21 -21.09
N ASN A 36 -11.18 4.43 -20.57
CA ASN A 36 -12.14 5.48 -20.94
C ASN A 36 -11.55 6.51 -21.90
N ALA A 37 -10.45 6.17 -22.58
CA ALA A 37 -9.83 7.05 -23.57
C ALA A 37 -10.82 7.36 -24.70
N GLY A 38 -11.30 8.61 -24.74
CA GLY A 38 -12.30 9.10 -25.71
C GLY A 38 -13.69 9.36 -25.12
N GLU A 39 -13.93 8.99 -23.85
CA GLU A 39 -15.15 9.33 -23.13
C GLU A 39 -14.98 10.64 -22.33
N THR A 40 -16.03 11.43 -22.22
CA THR A 40 -16.06 12.69 -21.45
C THR A 40 -16.40 12.45 -19.97
N GLU A 41 -16.08 11.26 -19.46
CA GLU A 41 -16.30 10.97 -18.04
C GLU A 41 -15.27 11.70 -17.16
N PRO A 42 -15.68 12.16 -15.97
CA PRO A 42 -14.78 12.81 -15.04
C PRO A 42 -13.71 11.81 -14.53
N VAL A 43 -12.48 12.30 -14.40
CA VAL A 43 -11.38 11.55 -13.75
C VAL A 43 -11.86 11.06 -12.38
N VAL A 44 -11.87 9.74 -12.18
CA VAL A 44 -12.25 9.15 -10.89
C VAL A 44 -11.23 9.56 -9.84
N ASP A 45 -11.73 10.28 -8.83
CA ASP A 45 -10.92 10.69 -7.67
C ASP A 45 -10.90 9.55 -6.62
N PHE A 46 -9.72 8.98 -6.45
CA PHE A 46 -9.46 7.95 -5.46
C PHE A 46 -8.90 8.51 -4.13
N SER A 47 -8.84 9.82 -3.96
CA SER A 47 -8.24 10.50 -2.79
C SER A 47 -8.82 10.02 -1.46
N GLY A 48 -10.14 9.79 -1.39
CA GLY A 48 -10.85 9.30 -0.20
C GLY A 48 -11.05 7.78 -0.11
N SER A 49 -10.55 7.00 -1.07
CA SER A 49 -10.74 5.54 -1.08
C SER A 49 -9.83 4.86 -0.06
N SER A 50 -10.40 3.94 0.72
CA SER A 50 -9.61 3.05 1.58
C SER A 50 -8.89 2.00 0.73
N LEU A 51 -7.89 1.33 1.34
CA LEU A 51 -7.03 0.37 0.64
C LEU A 51 -7.80 -0.77 -0.04
N GLY A 52 -8.88 -1.27 0.58
CA GLY A 52 -9.70 -2.34 0.02
C GLY A 52 -10.32 -1.99 -1.34
N PRO A 53 -11.15 -0.94 -1.44
CA PRO A 53 -11.70 -0.45 -2.70
C PRO A 53 -10.65 -0.15 -3.79
N LEU A 54 -9.45 0.30 -3.42
CA LEU A 54 -8.35 0.53 -4.36
C LEU A 54 -7.84 -0.79 -4.93
N ILE A 55 -7.58 -1.78 -4.07
CA ILE A 55 -7.17 -3.13 -4.47
C ILE A 55 -8.24 -3.75 -5.40
N ASP A 56 -9.52 -3.66 -5.03
CA ASP A 56 -10.62 -4.19 -5.85
C ASP A 56 -10.77 -3.49 -7.21
N SER A 57 -10.40 -2.21 -7.28
CA SER A 57 -10.37 -1.48 -8.55
C SER A 57 -9.22 -1.94 -9.42
N VAL A 58 -8.02 -2.13 -8.87
CA VAL A 58 -6.87 -2.66 -9.61
C VAL A 58 -7.11 -4.10 -10.08
N ARG A 59 -7.68 -4.97 -9.22
CA ARG A 59 -8.04 -6.37 -9.55
C ARG A 59 -8.94 -6.49 -10.77
N ARG A 60 -9.91 -5.58 -10.91
CA ARG A 60 -10.85 -5.57 -12.05
C ARG A 60 -10.21 -5.15 -13.37
N LEU A 61 -9.05 -4.51 -13.29
CA LEU A 61 -8.44 -3.77 -14.37
C LEU A 61 -7.15 -4.42 -14.88
N VAL A 62 -6.46 -5.20 -14.06
CA VAL A 62 -5.19 -5.85 -14.40
C VAL A 62 -5.21 -7.29 -13.89
N GLN A 63 -4.74 -8.25 -14.72
CA GLN A 63 -4.45 -9.59 -14.21
C GLN A 63 -3.27 -9.51 -13.24
N VAL A 64 -3.57 -9.73 -11.96
CA VAL A 64 -2.59 -9.70 -10.89
C VAL A 64 -1.95 -11.10 -10.72
N ASP A 65 -0.64 -11.15 -10.59
CA ASP A 65 0.07 -12.39 -10.23
C ASP A 65 -0.43 -12.91 -8.87
N PRO A 66 -0.76 -14.21 -8.73
CA PRO A 66 -1.28 -14.76 -7.46
C PRO A 66 -0.40 -14.49 -6.24
N ASN A 67 0.93 -14.40 -6.39
CA ASN A 67 1.81 -14.09 -5.26
C ASN A 67 1.73 -12.61 -4.86
N PHE A 68 1.40 -11.72 -5.80
CA PHE A 68 1.13 -10.31 -5.49
C PHE A 68 -0.22 -10.16 -4.79
N GLU A 69 -1.19 -10.97 -5.16
CA GLU A 69 -2.52 -11.02 -4.55
C GLU A 69 -2.47 -11.34 -3.05
N ASP A 70 -1.70 -12.38 -2.68
CA ASP A 70 -1.49 -12.76 -1.28
C ASP A 70 -0.79 -11.63 -0.49
N LEU A 71 0.20 -10.98 -1.10
CA LEU A 71 0.89 -9.83 -0.50
C LEU A 71 -0.04 -8.63 -0.28
N LEU A 72 -0.95 -8.36 -1.22
CA LEU A 72 -1.95 -7.29 -1.11
C LEU A 72 -2.89 -7.52 0.08
N GLU A 73 -3.37 -8.75 0.24
CA GLU A 73 -4.25 -9.10 1.35
C GLU A 73 -3.52 -9.07 2.69
N GLU A 74 -2.29 -9.58 2.75
CA GLU A 74 -1.45 -9.49 3.94
C GLU A 74 -1.21 -8.03 4.34
N ALA A 75 -0.82 -7.18 3.40
CA ALA A 75 -0.60 -5.75 3.63
C ALA A 75 -1.89 -5.05 4.11
N ARG A 76 -3.05 -5.40 3.54
CA ARG A 76 -4.35 -4.86 3.94
C ARG A 76 -4.72 -5.22 5.36
N LEU A 77 -4.57 -6.50 5.73
CA LEU A 77 -4.85 -6.97 7.09
C LEU A 77 -3.91 -6.31 8.11
N ARG A 78 -2.62 -6.26 7.80
CA ARG A 78 -1.58 -5.65 8.65
C ARG A 78 -1.83 -4.17 8.88
N ARG A 79 -2.15 -3.42 7.81
CA ARG A 79 -2.50 -1.99 7.88
C ARG A 79 -3.73 -1.74 8.73
N ASN A 80 -4.79 -2.52 8.52
CA ASN A 80 -6.01 -2.39 9.31
C ASN A 80 -5.77 -2.65 10.79
N HIS A 81 -5.00 -3.67 11.13
CA HIS A 81 -4.62 -3.95 12.51
C HIS A 81 -3.80 -2.79 13.10
N LEU A 82 -2.76 -2.34 12.39
CA LEU A 82 -1.91 -1.23 12.80
C LEU A 82 -2.68 0.06 13.07
N CYS A 83 -3.63 0.41 12.20
CA CYS A 83 -4.42 1.64 12.33
C CYS A 83 -5.50 1.59 13.41
N HIS A 84 -6.03 0.42 13.74
CA HIS A 84 -7.27 0.32 14.52
C HIS A 84 -7.15 -0.42 15.85
N ALA A 85 -6.24 -1.39 15.97
CA ALA A 85 -6.22 -2.29 17.13
C ALA A 85 -4.82 -2.48 17.74
N TYR A 86 -3.75 -2.28 16.98
CA TYR A 86 -2.39 -2.66 17.38
C TYR A 86 -1.96 -2.17 18.77
N PHE A 87 -2.08 -0.87 19.05
CA PHE A 87 -1.67 -0.34 20.36
C PHE A 87 -2.61 -0.71 21.50
N HIS A 88 -3.88 -0.97 21.21
CA HIS A 88 -4.84 -1.47 22.20
C HIS A 88 -4.48 -2.90 22.59
N ASP A 89 -4.28 -3.76 21.59
CA ASP A 89 -3.96 -5.18 21.76
C ASP A 89 -2.62 -5.39 22.44
N HIS A 90 -1.66 -4.46 22.23
CA HIS A 90 -0.31 -4.51 22.79
C HIS A 90 -0.05 -3.51 23.94
N SER A 91 -1.10 -3.05 24.60
CA SER A 91 -1.00 -2.06 25.67
C SER A 91 -0.17 -2.53 26.86
N ALA A 92 -0.16 -3.83 27.16
CA ALA A 92 0.63 -4.40 28.24
C ALA A 92 2.13 -4.44 27.88
N GLU A 93 2.47 -4.81 26.64
CA GLU A 93 3.85 -4.88 26.18
C GLU A 93 4.52 -3.50 26.15
N LEU A 94 3.76 -2.44 25.84
CA LEU A 94 4.24 -1.05 25.88
C LEU A 94 4.77 -0.63 27.25
N GLY A 95 4.28 -1.24 28.34
CA GLY A 95 4.71 -0.93 29.71
C GLY A 95 6.05 -1.52 30.12
N THR A 96 6.67 -2.36 29.27
CA THR A 96 7.89 -3.10 29.61
C THR A 96 8.95 -2.93 28.53
N GLU A 97 10.22 -2.86 28.93
CA GLU A 97 11.33 -2.73 27.96
C GLU A 97 11.41 -3.93 27.00
N GLU A 98 11.19 -5.15 27.51
CA GLU A 98 11.18 -6.37 26.70
C GLU A 98 10.01 -6.39 25.71
N GLY A 99 8.82 -5.96 26.17
CA GLY A 99 7.65 -5.82 25.32
C GLY A 99 7.86 -4.77 24.22
N GLN A 100 8.37 -3.60 24.57
CA GLN A 100 8.77 -2.57 23.60
C GLN A 100 9.74 -3.12 22.55
N GLY A 101 10.71 -3.95 22.97
CA GLY A 101 11.61 -4.70 22.11
C GLY A 101 10.89 -5.52 21.02
N ARG A 102 9.91 -6.32 21.44
CA ARG A 102 9.10 -7.13 20.51
C ARG A 102 8.25 -6.26 19.58
N LEU A 103 7.64 -5.21 20.11
CA LEU A 103 6.79 -4.31 19.31
C LEU A 103 7.60 -3.60 18.23
N VAL A 104 8.82 -3.16 18.51
CA VAL A 104 9.70 -2.55 17.49
C VAL A 104 10.00 -3.56 16.39
N GLN A 105 10.33 -4.81 16.73
CA GLN A 105 10.60 -5.85 15.73
C GLN A 105 9.39 -6.16 14.85
N ASP A 106 8.19 -6.26 15.44
CA ASP A 106 6.96 -6.50 14.68
C ASP A 106 6.62 -5.33 13.74
N LEU A 107 6.79 -4.10 14.20
CA LEU A 107 6.59 -2.90 13.39
C LEU A 107 7.62 -2.77 12.27
N GLN A 108 8.88 -3.16 12.52
CA GLN A 108 9.91 -3.25 11.48
C GLN A 108 9.57 -4.31 10.44
N SER A 109 9.02 -5.47 10.85
CA SER A 109 8.52 -6.47 9.90
C SER A 109 7.39 -5.91 9.04
N SER A 110 6.50 -5.12 9.64
CA SER A 110 5.41 -4.44 8.92
C SER A 110 5.96 -3.41 7.94
N GLU A 111 6.96 -2.62 8.36
CA GLU A 111 7.66 -1.66 7.51
C GLU A 111 8.26 -2.34 6.27
N LEU A 112 8.95 -3.46 6.43
CA LEU A 112 9.53 -4.22 5.32
C LEU A 112 8.48 -4.78 4.36
N LEU A 113 7.36 -5.29 4.89
CA LEU A 113 6.23 -5.75 4.06
C LEU A 113 5.68 -4.61 3.21
N PHE A 114 5.45 -3.44 3.84
CA PHE A 114 4.89 -2.27 3.17
C PHE A 114 5.85 -1.64 2.16
N ASP A 115 7.14 -1.62 2.46
CA ASP A 115 8.18 -1.16 1.53
C ASP A 115 8.25 -2.06 0.29
N ARG A 116 8.27 -3.38 0.50
CA ARG A 116 8.29 -4.37 -0.60
C ARG A 116 7.09 -4.23 -1.52
N ILE A 117 5.88 -4.07 -0.98
CA ILE A 117 4.68 -3.95 -1.81
C ILE A 117 4.61 -2.60 -2.52
N ALA A 118 5.09 -1.53 -1.90
CA ALA A 118 5.21 -0.22 -2.53
C ALA A 118 6.17 -0.26 -3.73
N ASP A 119 7.31 -0.95 -3.61
CA ASP A 119 8.29 -1.11 -4.69
C ASP A 119 7.74 -1.92 -5.85
N LEU A 120 7.11 -3.07 -5.56
CA LEU A 120 6.44 -3.88 -6.59
C LEU A 120 5.37 -3.08 -7.35
N THR A 121 4.59 -2.26 -6.64
CA THR A 121 3.57 -1.41 -7.25
C THR A 121 4.19 -0.30 -8.11
N THR A 122 5.31 0.28 -7.66
CA THR A 122 6.08 1.27 -8.42
C THR A 122 6.60 0.68 -9.73
N ASP A 123 7.16 -0.53 -9.68
CA ASP A 123 7.65 -1.24 -10.85
C ASP A 123 6.53 -1.53 -11.86
N ILE A 124 5.37 -1.96 -11.39
CA ILE A 124 4.18 -2.19 -12.24
C ILE A 124 3.75 -0.88 -12.92
N LEU A 125 3.62 0.20 -12.15
CA LEU A 125 3.26 1.52 -12.67
C LEU A 125 4.27 2.00 -13.73
N GLY A 126 5.57 1.87 -13.45
CA GLY A 126 6.63 2.25 -14.38
C GLY A 126 6.64 1.43 -15.67
N ARG A 127 6.33 0.13 -15.61
CA ARG A 127 6.18 -0.73 -16.81
C ARG A 127 4.97 -0.32 -17.65
N LEU A 128 3.85 0.01 -17.01
CA LEU A 128 2.64 0.45 -17.71
C LEU A 128 2.83 1.79 -18.40
N ILE A 129 3.43 2.78 -17.73
CA ILE A 129 3.74 4.09 -18.34
C ILE A 129 4.61 3.89 -19.59
N LYS A 130 5.69 3.10 -19.50
CA LYS A 130 6.56 2.81 -20.65
C LYS A 130 5.84 2.10 -21.79
N ALA A 131 4.94 1.17 -21.48
CA ALA A 131 4.16 0.46 -22.49
C ALA A 131 3.20 1.42 -23.24
N LEU A 132 2.59 2.37 -22.52
CA LEU A 132 1.74 3.39 -23.11
C LEU A 132 2.53 4.37 -23.97
N ASP A 133 3.68 4.85 -23.50
CA ASP A 133 4.56 5.73 -24.27
C ASP A 133 4.97 5.08 -25.60
N ALA A 134 5.27 3.76 -25.59
CA ALA A 134 5.60 3.02 -26.81
C ALA A 134 4.42 2.91 -27.79
N GLN A 135 3.18 2.77 -27.28
CA GLN A 135 1.97 2.75 -28.09
C GLN A 135 1.62 4.13 -28.66
N LEU A 136 1.86 5.21 -27.91
CA LEU A 136 1.58 6.59 -28.34
C LEU A 136 2.66 7.16 -29.26
N GLY A 137 3.92 6.72 -29.12
CA GLY A 137 5.05 7.13 -29.96
C GLY A 137 5.19 6.37 -31.28
N THR A 138 4.29 5.41 -31.57
CA THR A 138 4.25 4.65 -32.83
C THR A 138 3.12 5.08 -33.78
N ALA A 139 2.47 6.22 -33.52
CA ALA A 139 1.46 6.85 -34.38
C ALA A 139 2.05 7.96 -35.26
#